data_AF-A0A5K1E954-F1
#
_entry.id   AF-A0A5K1E954-F1
#
_cell.length_a   1.000
_cell.length_b   1.000
_cell.length_c   1.000
_cell.angle_alpha   90.00
_cell.angle_beta   90.00
_cell.angle_gamma   90.00
#
_symmetry.space_group_name_H-M   'P 1'
#
loop_
_entity.id
_entity.type
_entity.pdbx_description
1 polymer ?
#
loop_
_entity_poly.entity_id
_entity_poly.type
_entity_poly.pdbx_seq_one_letter_code
_entity_poly.pdbx_strand_id
1 'polypeptide(L)'
;VIAEIPYVFFQTTYYTVIVYAMVSFEWTAAKFFWFFFISFFSFLYFTYYGMMTVSITPNNEVAAIFAAAFYALFNLFSGFFIPKT
;
A
#
# COMPACT_ATOMS: atom_id res chain seq x y z
N VAL A 1 14.52 5.50 -4.66
CA VAL A 1 13.64 6.64 -5.01
C VAL A 1 13.28 6.68 -6.49
N ILE A 2 14.06 7.28 -7.41
CA ILE A 2 13.61 7.45 -8.82
C ILE A 2 13.43 6.11 -9.56
N ALA A 3 14.27 5.11 -9.26
CA ALA A 3 14.17 3.78 -9.86
C ALA A 3 12.95 2.96 -9.39
N GLU A 4 12.35 3.31 -8.24
CA GLU A 4 11.22 2.54 -7.68
C GLU A 4 9.87 3.03 -8.18
N ILE A 5 9.78 4.29 -8.61
CA ILE A 5 8.58 4.87 -9.20
C ILE A 5 8.05 4.01 -10.36
N PRO A 6 8.85 3.65 -11.39
CA PRO A 6 8.35 2.81 -12.48
C PRO A 6 7.97 1.41 -11.98
N TYR A 7 8.70 0.84 -11.04
CA TYR A 7 8.42 -0.50 -10.52
C TYR A 7 7.08 -0.56 -9.78
N VAL A 8 6.85 0.39 -8.87
CA VAL A 8 5.58 0.54 -8.13
C VAL A 8 4.44 0.89 -9.08
N PHE A 9 4.70 1.63 -10.16
CA PHE A 9 3.70 1.95 -11.17
C PHE A 9 3.22 0.70 -11.93
N PHE A 10 4.15 -0.13 -12.42
CA PHE A 10 3.79 -1.41 -13.07
C PHE A 10 3.09 -2.36 -12.09
N GLN A 11 3.61 -2.49 -10.87
CA GLN A 11 3.00 -3.32 -9.83
C GLN A 11 1.57 -2.88 -9.51
N THR A 12 1.35 -1.58 -9.32
CA THR A 12 0.02 -1.04 -9.02
C THR A 12 -0.93 -1.22 -10.19
N THR A 13 -0.46 -1.06 -11.42
CA THR A 13 -1.28 -1.29 -12.64
C THR A 13 -1.78 -2.73 -12.68
N TYR A 14 -0.91 -3.71 -12.44
CA TYR A 14 -1.32 -5.11 -12.40
C TYR A 14 -2.29 -5.40 -11.25
N TYR A 15 -1.98 -4.91 -10.05
CA TYR A 15 -2.83 -5.09 -8.86
C TYR A 15 -4.24 -4.51 -9.06
N THR A 16 -4.32 -3.28 -9.53
CA THR A 16 -5.60 -2.58 -9.72
C THR A 16 -6.46 -3.23 -10.79
N VAL A 17 -5.89 -3.65 -11.93
CA VAL A 17 -6.63 -4.34 -12.99
C VAL A 17 -7.23 -5.66 -12.48
N ILE A 18 -6.47 -6.44 -11.71
CA ILE A 18 -6.94 -7.73 -11.18
C ILE A 18 -8.00 -7.53 -10.10
N VAL A 19 -7.71 -6.72 -9.08
CA VAL A 19 -8.63 -6.53 -7.95
C VAL A 19 -9.92 -5.89 -8.40
N TYR A 20 -9.86 -4.92 -9.32
CA TYR A 20 -11.06 -4.27 -9.85
C TYR A 20 -11.94 -5.26 -10.62
N ALA A 21 -11.33 -6.17 -11.39
CA ALA A 21 -12.05 -7.24 -12.08
C ALA A 21 -12.64 -8.27 -11.09
N MET A 22 -11.91 -8.65 -10.04
CA MET A 22 -12.37 -9.63 -9.04
C MET A 22 -13.54 -9.12 -8.19
N VAL A 23 -13.52 -7.84 -7.82
CA VAL A 23 -14.59 -7.23 -7.01
C VAL A 23 -15.85 -6.94 -7.85
N SER A 24 -15.77 -7.11 -9.17
CA SER A 24 -16.88 -6.84 -10.10
C SER A 24 -17.43 -5.42 -9.96
N PHE A 25 -16.54 -4.43 -9.79
CA PHE A 25 -16.94 -3.03 -9.74
C PHE A 25 -17.49 -2.55 -11.09
N GLU A 26 -18.34 -1.52 -11.05
CA GLU A 26 -18.81 -0.86 -12.26
C GLU A 26 -17.66 -0.25 -13.05
N TRP A 27 -17.41 -0.75 -14.26
CA TRP A 27 -16.38 -0.26 -15.17
C TRP A 27 -16.63 1.17 -15.65
N THR A 28 -16.32 2.14 -14.80
CA THR A 28 -16.32 3.57 -15.11
C THR A 28 -14.90 4.08 -15.01
N ALA A 29 -14.38 4.71 -16.06
CA ALA A 29 -13.00 5.22 -16.10
C ALA A 29 -12.68 6.14 -14.90
N ALA A 30 -13.62 6.99 -14.49
CA ALA A 30 -13.45 7.85 -13.32
C ALA A 30 -13.24 7.07 -12.01
N LYS A 31 -14.05 6.02 -11.77
CA LYS A 31 -13.95 5.17 -10.55
C LYS A 31 -12.67 4.33 -10.59
N PHE A 32 -12.32 3.80 -11.77
CA PHE A 32 -11.09 3.05 -11.97
C PHE A 32 -9.84 3.90 -11.72
N PHE A 33 -9.75 5.09 -12.31
CA PHE A 33 -8.61 5.99 -12.10
C PHE A 33 -8.50 6.46 -10.65
N TRP A 34 -9.63 6.68 -9.96
CA TRP A 34 -9.61 7.01 -8.54
C TRP A 34 -9.12 5.81 -7.70
N PHE A 35 -9.63 4.60 -7.95
CA PHE A 35 -9.11 3.40 -7.28
C PHE A 35 -7.61 3.16 -7.54
N PHE A 36 -7.17 3.37 -8.79
CA PHE A 36 -5.77 3.31 -9.18
C PHE A 36 -4.93 4.35 -8.43
N PHE A 37 -5.39 5.60 -8.36
CA PHE A 37 -4.67 6.68 -7.68
C PHE A 37 -4.54 6.41 -6.16
N ILE A 38 -5.61 6.00 -5.46
CA ILE A 38 -5.52 5.58 -4.06
C ILE A 38 -4.45 4.50 -3.91
N SER A 39 -4.56 3.42 -4.71
CA SER A 39 -3.72 2.25 -4.59
C SER A 39 -2.24 2.58 -4.86
N PHE A 40 -1.98 3.41 -5.87
CA PHE A 40 -0.63 3.83 -6.24
C PHE A 40 0.04 4.63 -5.12
N PHE A 41 -0.66 5.61 -4.55
CA PHE A 41 -0.13 6.41 -3.44
C PHE A 41 0.06 5.58 -2.18
N SER A 42 -0.84 4.64 -1.88
CA SER A 42 -0.68 3.72 -0.74
C SER A 42 0.54 2.82 -0.91
N PHE A 43 0.74 2.19 -2.08
CA PHE A 43 1.93 1.35 -2.31
C PHE A 43 3.22 2.16 -2.22
N LEU A 44 3.24 3.34 -2.85
CA LEU A 44 4.40 4.23 -2.82
C LEU A 44 4.73 4.67 -1.39
N TYR A 45 3.73 4.98 -0.57
CA TYR A 45 3.91 5.28 0.85
C TYR A 45 4.52 4.10 1.62
N PHE A 46 4.01 2.88 1.43
CA PHE A 46 4.54 1.69 2.10
C PHE A 46 5.96 1.34 1.66
N THR A 47 6.31 1.51 0.38
CA THR A 47 7.67 1.29 -0.13
C THR A 47 8.66 2.28 0.48
N TYR A 48 8.30 3.58 0.53
CA TYR A 48 9.16 4.60 1.15
C TYR A 48 9.31 4.39 2.66
N TYR A 49 8.23 4.02 3.33
CA TYR A 49 8.26 3.68 4.74
C TYR A 49 9.19 2.49 5.02
N GLY A 50 9.08 1.41 4.24
CA GLY A 50 9.94 0.23 4.37
C GLY A 50 11.43 0.55 4.20
N MET A 51 11.80 1.35 3.21
CA MET A 51 13.18 1.78 3.01
C MET A 51 13.72 2.64 4.16
N MET A 52 12.88 3.51 4.73
CA MET A 52 13.25 4.31 5.90
C MET A 52 13.52 3.43 7.11
N THR A 53 12.67 2.43 7.37
CA THR A 53 12.84 1.49 8.49
C THR A 53 14.11 0.65 8.36
N VAL A 54 14.45 0.19 7.15
CA VAL A 54 15.70 -0.57 6.89
C VAL A 54 16.93 0.32 7.04
N SER A 55 16.87 1.59 6.64
CA SER A 55 18.02 2.51 6.74
C SER A 55 18.32 2.96 8.17
N ILE A 56 17.31 3.01 9.04
CA ILE A 56 17.45 3.45 10.44
C ILE A 56 17.95 2.31 11.34
N THR A 57 17.78 1.06 10.93
CA THR A 57 18.00 -0.10 11.80
C THR A 57 19.21 -0.91 11.36
N PRO A 58 20.21 -1.18 12.23
CA PRO A 58 21.41 -1.94 11.85
C PRO A 58 21.16 -3.44 11.64
N ASN A 59 19.95 -3.95 11.91
CA ASN A 59 19.60 -5.36 11.79
C ASN A 59 18.24 -5.53 11.07
N ASN A 60 18.20 -6.37 10.03
CA ASN A 60 17.00 -6.64 9.23
C ASN A 60 15.83 -7.20 10.05
N GLU A 61 16.10 -7.98 11.10
CA GLU A 61 15.05 -8.56 11.94
C GLU A 61 14.28 -7.49 12.71
N VAL A 62 15.00 -6.50 13.25
CA VAL A 62 14.38 -5.40 14.00
C VAL A 62 13.58 -4.49 13.05
N ALA A 63 14.03 -4.29 11.82
CA ALA A 63 13.28 -3.57 10.80
C ALA A 63 11.95 -4.27 10.43
N ALA A 64 11.95 -5.60 10.34
CA ALA A 64 10.75 -6.38 10.06
C ALA A 64 9.72 -6.29 11.20
N ILE A 65 10.18 -6.35 12.46
CA ILE A 65 9.31 -6.20 13.65
C ILE A 65 8.71 -4.79 13.70
N PHE A 66 9.50 -3.75 13.41
CA PHE A 66 9.02 -2.37 13.39
C PHE A 66 7.96 -2.14 12.30
N ALA A 67 8.21 -2.65 11.09
CA ALA A 67 7.24 -2.58 10.00
C ALA A 67 5.95 -3.30 10.36
N ALA A 68 6.01 -4.53 10.90
CA ALA A 68 4.84 -5.29 11.32
C ALA A 68 4.03 -4.58 12.41
N ALA A 69 4.69 -3.97 13.39
CA ALA A 69 4.01 -3.18 14.43
C ALA A 69 3.27 -1.97 13.85
N PHE A 70 3.87 -1.27 12.87
CA PHE A 70 3.23 -0.15 12.20
C PHE A 70 2.06 -0.59 11.30
N TYR A 71 2.21 -1.70 10.57
CA TYR A 71 1.10 -2.31 9.82
C TYR A 71 -0.05 -2.71 10.73
N ALA A 72 0.23 -3.27 11.92
CA ALA A 72 -0.78 -3.62 12.91
C ALA A 72 -1.51 -2.38 13.44
N LEU A 73 -0.79 -1.29 13.72
CA LEU A 73 -1.37 -0.01 14.12
C LEU A 73 -2.27 0.58 13.03
N PHE A 74 -1.81 0.59 11.77
CA PHE A 74 -2.59 1.04 10.63
C PHE A 74 -3.85 0.19 10.40
N ASN A 75 -3.77 -1.14 10.58
CA ASN A 75 -4.94 -2.03 10.50
C ASN A 75 -5.94 -1.75 11.63
N LEU A 76 -5.47 -1.46 12.85
CA LEU A 76 -6.35 -1.16 13.99
C LEU A 76 -7.15 0.14 13.76
N PHE A 77 -6.50 1.19 13.24
CA PHE A 77 -7.13 2.48 12.96
C PHE A 77 -7.81 2.57 11.59
N SER A 78 -7.69 1.54 10.74
CA SER A 78 -8.34 1.47 9.42
C SER A 78 -9.88 1.42 9.50
N GLY A 79 -10.45 1.29 10.71
CA GLY A 79 -11.89 1.36 10.94
C GLY A 79 -12.66 0.08 10.57
N PHE A 80 -11.96 -1.00 10.20
CA PHE A 80 -12.56 -2.32 9.96
C PHE A 80 -12.65 -3.16 11.25
N PHE A 81 -11.60 -3.15 12.09
CA PHE A 81 -11.56 -3.91 13.34
C PHE A 81 -12.25 -3.21 14.52
N ILE A 82 -12.20 -1.89 14.56
CA ILE A 82 -12.90 -1.09 15.58
C ILE A 82 -14.10 -0.44 14.89
N PRO A 83 -15.33 -0.96 15.11
CA PRO A 83 -16.53 -0.28 14.64
C PRO A 83 -16.59 1.09 15.31
N LYS A 84 -16.64 2.15 14.52
CA LYS A 84 -16.91 3.50 15.01
C LYS A 84 -18.41 3.59 15.27
N THR A 85 -18.80 3.49 16.54
CA THR A 85 -20.12 3.91 17.00
C THR A 85 -20.27 5.42 16.87
#